data_AF-A0A1E3NJ86-F1
#
_entry.id   AF-A0A1E3NJ86-F1
#
_cell.length_a   1.000
_cell.length_b   1.000
_cell.length_c   1.000
_cell.angle_alpha   90.00
_cell.angle_beta   90.00
_cell.angle_gamma   90.00
#
_symmetry.space_group_name_H-M   'P 1'
#
loop_
_entity.id
_entity.type
_entity.pdbx_description
1 polymer ?
#
loop_
_entity_poly.entity_id
_entity_poly.type
_entity_poly.pdbx_seq_one_letter_code
_entity_poly.pdbx_strand_id
1 'polypeptide(L)'
;MSQTVVTSTTASGVPQKVAPVSSRGYFMTQRGASNMAMGNGNPHKIPKFDDPYKQREWMLEHMAGAFRVFGRKDFAEGTAGHISVRDPVDPTTFWINPLGIHFSMVTAADMIHIDEDGNIIGGNTSGTINAAGFAIHSALHKARPNINAACHTHSVWGRAFSCFGKPLEMLNQDSCYFYKSHAVYEDFGGTAVEKEEGERIAKCAGETGRALILQNHGLLTVGETVDEAAYLFTLLERTCKIQMMVNAAETEFYRKQLIGEDEAAYTNFISADPESMYMAFQPELNLEKFRDDSFMSYTKHPRHDK
;
A
#
# COMPACT_ATOMS: atom_id res chain seq x y z
N MET A 1 3.94 -0.67 -47.63
CA MET A 1 2.99 0.24 -46.96
C MET A 1 1.85 -0.60 -46.42
N SER A 2 1.91 -0.97 -45.14
CA SER A 2 0.81 -1.65 -44.44
C SER A 2 0.59 -0.84 -43.17
N GLN A 3 -0.53 -0.12 -43.11
CA GLN A 3 -0.92 0.65 -41.93
C GLN A 3 -1.50 -0.32 -40.92
N THR A 4 -0.76 -0.57 -39.84
CA THR A 4 -1.28 -1.22 -38.65
C THR A 4 -2.26 -0.27 -37.97
N VAL A 5 -3.54 -0.65 -37.97
CA VAL A 5 -4.58 0.04 -37.21
C VAL A 5 -4.29 -0.18 -35.73
N VAL A 6 -3.72 0.82 -35.07
CA VAL A 6 -3.66 0.90 -33.62
C VAL A 6 -5.03 1.32 -33.12
N THR A 7 -5.83 0.39 -32.63
CA THR A 7 -7.00 0.69 -31.82
C THR A 7 -6.52 1.26 -30.49
N SER A 8 -6.45 2.60 -30.42
CA SER A 8 -6.25 3.35 -29.19
C SER A 8 -7.52 3.28 -28.35
N THR A 9 -7.57 2.36 -27.39
CA THR A 9 -8.57 2.46 -26.32
C THR A 9 -8.09 3.57 -25.39
N THR A 10 -8.63 4.76 -25.61
CA THR A 10 -8.46 5.90 -24.71
C THR A 10 -8.95 5.49 -23.31
N ALA A 11 -8.04 5.39 -22.35
CA ALA A 11 -8.37 5.26 -20.94
C ALA A 11 -9.15 6.52 -20.54
N SER A 12 -10.47 6.39 -20.55
CA SER A 12 -11.41 7.47 -20.25
C SER A 12 -12.15 7.08 -18.97
N GLY A 13 -12.04 7.95 -17.97
CA GLY A 13 -12.92 7.96 -16.81
C GLY A 13 -12.59 6.91 -15.75
N VAL A 14 -12.19 7.40 -14.58
CA VAL A 14 -12.64 6.79 -13.33
C VAL A 14 -14.16 6.58 -13.44
N PRO A 15 -14.70 5.37 -13.29
CA PRO A 15 -16.13 5.20 -13.34
C PRO A 15 -16.77 5.98 -12.18
N GLN A 16 -17.62 6.92 -12.54
CA GLN A 16 -18.51 7.62 -11.63
C GLN A 16 -19.38 6.58 -10.90
N LYS A 17 -19.44 6.67 -9.57
CA LYS A 17 -20.23 5.85 -8.62
C LYS A 17 -19.55 4.55 -8.17
N VAL A 18 -18.75 4.71 -7.13
CA VAL A 18 -18.94 3.84 -5.98
C VAL A 18 -20.35 4.13 -5.43
N ALA A 19 -21.28 3.20 -5.57
CA ALA A 19 -22.70 3.43 -5.28
C ALA A 19 -23.00 3.22 -3.79
N PRO A 20 -23.76 4.12 -3.14
CA PRO A 20 -24.20 3.93 -1.77
C PRO A 20 -25.28 2.85 -1.62
N VAL A 21 -25.69 2.18 -2.72
CA VAL A 21 -26.81 1.24 -2.78
C VAL A 21 -26.36 -0.12 -3.32
N SER A 22 -26.80 -1.23 -2.71
CA SER A 22 -26.65 -2.59 -3.27
C SER A 22 -27.87 -3.02 -4.11
N SER A 23 -27.75 -4.05 -4.95
CA SER A 23 -28.90 -4.58 -5.70
C SER A 23 -30.02 -5.14 -4.79
N ARG A 24 -29.70 -5.40 -3.52
CA ARG A 24 -30.63 -5.86 -2.47
C ARG A 24 -31.29 -4.73 -1.69
N GLY A 25 -31.05 -3.47 -2.06
CA GLY A 25 -31.65 -2.30 -1.42
C GLY A 25 -30.98 -1.85 -0.11
N TYR A 26 -29.79 -2.36 0.22
CA TYR A 26 -29.00 -1.77 1.30
C TYR A 26 -28.52 -0.39 0.86
N PHE A 27 -28.59 0.61 1.73
CA PHE A 27 -28.17 1.97 1.43
C PHE A 27 -27.42 2.61 2.60
N MET A 28 -26.33 3.34 2.30
CA MET A 28 -25.59 4.09 3.30
C MET A 28 -25.14 5.45 2.77
N THR A 29 -25.42 6.52 3.51
CA THR A 29 -25.18 7.90 3.06
C THR A 29 -23.77 8.41 3.32
N GLN A 30 -23.02 7.76 4.20
CA GLN A 30 -21.69 8.22 4.65
C GLN A 30 -20.68 7.08 4.54
N ARG A 31 -19.44 7.43 4.18
CA ARG A 31 -18.28 6.56 4.32
C ARG A 31 -17.68 6.70 5.71
N GLY A 32 -16.85 5.75 6.12
CA GLY A 32 -16.07 5.83 7.36
C GLY A 32 -16.23 4.62 8.24
N ALA A 33 -15.28 4.45 9.14
CA ALA A 33 -15.19 3.32 10.08
C ALA A 33 -16.45 3.13 10.96
N SER A 34 -17.25 4.19 11.13
CA SER A 34 -18.55 4.13 11.81
C SER A 34 -19.54 3.14 11.20
N ASN A 35 -19.38 2.81 9.92
CA ASN A 35 -20.19 1.82 9.21
C ASN A 35 -19.93 0.37 9.69
N MET A 36 -18.76 0.13 10.29
CA MET A 36 -18.34 -1.19 10.77
C MET A 36 -18.46 -1.35 12.29
N ALA A 37 -18.77 -0.27 13.02
CA ALA A 37 -18.77 -0.26 14.47
C ALA A 37 -20.17 0.04 15.03
N MET A 38 -20.62 -0.76 16.00
CA MET A 38 -21.78 -0.47 16.85
C MET A 38 -21.32 -0.31 18.30
N GLY A 39 -22.00 0.55 19.07
CA GLY A 39 -21.62 0.88 20.46
C GLY A 39 -20.81 2.17 20.56
N ASN A 40 -19.60 2.10 21.11
CA ASN A 40 -18.75 3.29 21.39
C ASN A 40 -18.13 3.96 20.14
N GLY A 41 -18.45 3.48 18.93
CA GLY A 41 -17.94 4.02 17.65
C GLY A 41 -16.57 3.50 17.25
N ASN A 42 -15.91 4.19 16.31
CA ASN A 42 -14.57 3.84 15.81
C ASN A 42 -13.52 3.90 16.94
N PRO A 43 -12.90 2.78 17.35
CA PRO A 43 -11.91 2.73 18.42
C PRO A 43 -10.55 3.35 18.02
N HIS A 44 -10.30 3.52 16.72
CA HIS A 44 -9.02 4.00 16.20
C HIS A 44 -9.23 5.06 15.11
N LYS A 45 -9.15 6.33 15.52
CA LYS A 45 -9.20 7.47 14.61
C LYS A 45 -7.79 7.92 14.24
N ILE A 46 -7.64 8.43 13.02
CA ILE A 46 -6.40 9.07 12.59
C ILE A 46 -6.18 10.32 13.47
N PRO A 47 -5.06 10.42 14.20
CA PRO A 47 -4.78 11.59 15.03
C PRO A 47 -4.60 12.85 14.19
N LYS A 48 -4.98 14.00 14.75
CA LYS A 48 -4.69 15.33 14.18
C LYS A 48 -3.56 15.97 14.97
N PHE A 49 -2.65 16.62 14.27
CA PHE A 49 -1.50 17.28 14.87
C PHE A 49 -1.49 18.76 14.47
N ASP A 50 -1.32 19.64 15.46
CA ASP A 50 -1.08 21.07 15.21
C ASP A 50 0.41 21.36 14.94
N ASP A 51 1.28 20.42 15.30
CA ASP A 51 2.73 20.50 15.13
C ASP A 51 3.19 19.46 14.09
N PRO A 52 3.68 19.90 12.91
CA PRO A 52 4.09 18.98 11.85
C PRO A 52 5.31 18.12 12.25
N TYR A 53 6.12 18.55 13.22
CA TYR A 53 7.23 17.72 13.72
C TYR A 53 6.73 16.55 14.57
N LYS A 54 5.66 16.73 15.35
CA LYS A 54 4.99 15.62 16.06
C LYS A 54 4.28 14.68 15.10
N GLN A 55 3.68 15.21 14.04
CA GLN A 55 3.12 14.38 12.97
C GLN A 55 4.20 13.53 12.31
N ARG A 56 5.36 14.13 12.00
CA ARG A 56 6.52 13.42 11.46
C ARG A 56 6.95 12.29 12.37
N GLU A 57 7.17 12.57 13.66
CA GLU A 57 7.55 11.55 14.65
C GLU A 57 6.56 10.38 14.59
N TRP A 58 5.28 10.65 14.81
CA TRP A 58 4.20 9.65 14.75
C TRP A 58 4.20 8.83 13.45
N MET A 59 4.35 9.47 12.29
CA MET A 59 4.41 8.79 10.99
C MET A 59 5.59 7.81 10.91
N LEU A 60 6.74 8.16 11.46
CA LEU A 60 7.95 7.32 11.43
C LEU A 60 7.87 6.17 12.43
N GLU A 61 7.25 6.37 13.59
CA GLU A 61 6.97 5.26 14.51
C GLU A 61 6.01 4.24 13.88
N HIS A 62 4.93 4.72 13.24
CA HIS A 62 3.97 3.89 12.53
C HIS A 62 4.59 3.19 11.32
N MET A 63 5.50 3.85 10.60
CA MET A 63 6.26 3.26 9.50
C MET A 63 7.16 2.12 9.99
N ALA A 64 7.86 2.30 11.12
CA ALA A 64 8.61 1.22 11.73
C ALA A 64 7.69 0.05 12.14
N GLY A 65 6.51 0.36 12.69
CA GLY A 65 5.48 -0.64 12.98
C GLY A 65 5.00 -1.41 11.75
N ALA A 66 4.83 -0.73 10.61
CA ALA A 66 4.51 -1.38 9.34
C ALA A 66 5.58 -2.41 8.92
N PHE A 67 6.87 -2.07 9.07
CA PHE A 67 7.94 -3.04 8.84
C PHE A 67 7.90 -4.22 9.82
N ARG A 68 7.63 -3.99 11.12
CA ARG A 68 7.51 -5.09 12.08
C ARG A 68 6.37 -6.04 11.71
N VAL A 69 5.22 -5.51 11.31
CA VAL A 69 4.09 -6.30 10.80
C VAL A 69 4.47 -7.08 9.53
N PHE A 70 5.14 -6.45 8.57
CA PHE A 70 5.59 -7.10 7.33
C PHE A 70 6.62 -8.20 7.60
N GLY A 71 7.55 -7.96 8.53
CA GLY A 71 8.54 -8.94 8.97
C GLY A 71 7.89 -10.15 9.63
N ARG A 72 6.91 -9.95 10.52
CA ARG A 72 6.16 -11.06 11.13
C ARG A 72 5.32 -11.85 10.12
N LYS A 73 4.78 -11.17 9.10
CA LYS A 73 3.99 -11.80 8.04
C LYS A 73 4.84 -12.42 6.93
N ASP A 74 6.16 -12.42 7.07
CA ASP A 74 7.13 -13.03 6.14
C ASP A 74 7.10 -12.39 4.74
N PHE A 75 7.02 -11.06 4.70
CA PHE A 75 7.03 -10.28 3.45
C PHE A 75 8.43 -9.77 3.05
N ALA A 76 9.44 -10.03 3.88
CA ALA A 76 10.82 -9.64 3.61
C ALA A 76 11.46 -10.57 2.57
N GLU A 77 12.27 -10.01 1.68
CA GLU A 77 13.01 -10.76 0.66
C GLU A 77 14.40 -10.14 0.51
N GLY A 78 15.37 -10.62 1.30
CA GLY A 78 16.72 -10.07 1.31
C GLY A 78 16.74 -8.54 1.52
N THR A 79 17.23 -7.81 0.52
CA THR A 79 17.31 -6.34 0.51
C THR A 79 16.16 -5.66 -0.25
N ALA A 80 15.20 -6.42 -0.78
CA ALA A 80 14.07 -5.90 -1.52
C ALA A 80 12.97 -5.38 -0.59
N GLY A 81 12.19 -4.46 -1.14
CA GLY A 81 11.04 -3.86 -0.48
C GLY A 81 11.39 -2.62 0.35
N HIS A 82 10.44 -1.70 0.33
CA HIS A 82 10.60 -0.35 0.87
C HIS A 82 9.24 0.25 1.16
N ILE A 83 9.22 1.07 2.20
CA ILE A 83 8.11 1.93 2.53
C ILE A 83 8.67 3.34 2.47
N SER A 84 7.91 4.28 1.91
CA SER A 84 8.26 5.69 1.97
C SER A 84 7.09 6.50 2.48
N VAL A 85 7.36 7.55 3.24
CA VAL A 85 6.34 8.53 3.64
C VAL A 85 6.75 9.94 3.23
N ARG A 86 5.78 10.75 2.77
CA ARG A 86 5.97 12.18 2.52
C ARG A 86 6.13 12.91 3.84
N ASP A 87 7.11 13.80 3.91
CA ASP A 87 7.34 14.56 5.12
C ASP A 87 6.26 15.64 5.35
N PRO A 88 5.66 15.73 6.55
CA PRO A 88 4.62 16.73 6.82
C PRO A 88 5.16 18.14 7.09
N VAL A 89 6.47 18.31 7.31
CA VAL A 89 7.10 19.64 7.52
C VAL A 89 7.50 20.26 6.19
N ASP A 90 8.14 19.48 5.32
CA ASP A 90 8.46 19.82 3.93
C ASP A 90 7.88 18.76 2.98
N PRO A 91 6.69 18.99 2.41
CA PRO A 91 6.00 18.04 1.53
C PRO A 91 6.72 17.66 0.23
N THR A 92 7.83 18.31 -0.10
CA THR A 92 8.69 17.94 -1.23
C THR A 92 9.75 16.90 -0.85
N THR A 93 9.83 16.51 0.43
CA THR A 93 10.82 15.54 0.91
C THR A 93 10.16 14.27 1.43
N PHE A 94 10.94 13.19 1.55
CA PHE A 94 10.44 11.86 1.87
C PHE A 94 11.29 11.16 2.93
N TRP A 95 10.68 10.30 3.72
CA TRP A 95 11.38 9.36 4.59
C TRP A 95 11.28 7.95 4.03
N ILE A 96 12.39 7.21 4.08
CA ILE A 96 12.48 5.82 3.58
C ILE A 96 13.29 4.97 4.56
N ASN A 97 13.05 3.65 4.55
CA ASN A 97 13.87 2.71 5.32
C ASN A 97 15.29 2.58 4.75
N PRO A 98 16.28 2.27 5.60
CA PRO A 98 17.62 1.93 5.14
C PRO A 98 17.64 0.55 4.46
N LEU A 99 18.55 0.42 3.49
CA LEU A 99 18.93 -0.82 2.83
C LEU A 99 19.67 -1.75 3.80
N GLY A 100 19.38 -3.05 3.76
CA GLY A 100 20.15 -4.08 4.47
C GLY A 100 19.74 -4.31 5.92
N ILE A 101 18.69 -3.65 6.42
CA ILE A 101 18.08 -3.97 7.71
C ILE A 101 16.83 -4.82 7.46
N HIS A 102 16.78 -6.00 8.07
CA HIS A 102 15.61 -6.87 7.99
C HIS A 102 14.37 -6.15 8.56
N PHE A 103 13.21 -6.32 7.93
CA PHE A 103 11.97 -5.62 8.32
C PHE A 103 11.62 -5.78 9.81
N SER A 104 11.80 -6.99 10.35
CA SER A 104 11.61 -7.27 11.79
C SER A 104 12.58 -6.56 12.74
N MET A 105 13.58 -5.83 12.25
CA MET A 105 14.57 -5.11 13.06
C MET A 105 14.51 -3.59 12.89
N VAL A 106 13.81 -3.08 11.87
CA VAL A 106 13.71 -1.65 11.59
C VAL A 106 13.09 -0.92 12.79
N THR A 107 13.65 0.25 13.13
CA THR A 107 13.10 1.19 14.11
C THR A 107 12.82 2.56 13.48
N ALA A 108 12.06 3.41 14.17
CA ALA A 108 11.78 4.78 13.71
C ALA A 108 13.07 5.61 13.56
N ALA A 109 14.04 5.41 14.46
CA ALA A 109 15.35 6.04 14.40
C ALA A 109 16.27 5.57 13.25
N ASP A 110 15.92 4.46 12.59
CA ASP A 110 16.70 3.94 11.45
C ASP A 110 16.37 4.67 10.13
N MET A 111 15.24 5.39 10.07
CA MET A 111 14.72 6.03 8.85
C MET A 111 15.64 7.14 8.32
N ILE A 112 15.68 7.26 7.00
CA ILE A 112 16.52 8.21 6.27
C ILE A 112 15.62 9.26 5.63
N HIS A 113 15.94 10.53 5.82
CA HIS A 113 15.24 11.66 5.21
C HIS A 113 15.96 12.04 3.90
N ILE A 114 15.21 12.11 2.82
CA ILE A 114 15.73 12.35 1.48
C ILE A 114 14.92 13.42 0.73
N ASP A 115 15.58 14.10 -0.21
CA ASP A 115 14.91 15.01 -1.15
C ASP A 115 14.28 14.26 -2.34
N GLU A 116 13.72 15.00 -3.29
CA GLU A 116 13.04 14.47 -4.48
C GLU A 116 13.95 13.70 -5.45
N ASP A 117 15.26 13.90 -5.35
CA ASP A 117 16.29 13.28 -6.17
C ASP A 117 17.00 12.13 -5.44
N GLY A 118 16.64 11.88 -4.18
CA GLY A 118 17.14 10.77 -3.36
C GLY A 118 18.41 11.11 -2.59
N ASN A 119 18.79 12.39 -2.53
CA ASN A 119 19.92 12.81 -1.71
C ASN A 119 19.53 12.78 -0.23
N ILE A 120 20.44 12.30 0.61
CA ILE A 120 20.24 12.24 2.06
C ILE A 120 20.36 13.64 2.66
N ILE A 121 19.29 14.10 3.31
CA ILE A 121 19.19 15.44 3.93
C ILE A 121 18.98 15.38 5.45
N GLY A 122 18.76 14.21 6.04
CA GLY A 122 18.54 14.06 7.48
C GLY A 122 18.25 12.64 7.94
N GLY A 123 17.83 12.51 9.21
CA GLY A 123 17.57 11.21 9.83
C GLY A 123 18.86 10.41 10.08
N ASN A 124 18.84 9.12 9.73
CA ASN A 124 20.00 8.25 9.83
C ASN A 124 20.98 8.43 8.65
N THR A 125 21.76 9.51 8.67
CA THR A 125 22.63 9.90 7.54
C THR A 125 23.80 8.95 7.25
N SER A 126 24.05 7.97 8.11
CA SER A 126 25.04 6.90 7.88
C SER A 126 24.47 5.69 7.13
N GLY A 127 23.16 5.64 6.90
CA GLY A 127 22.51 4.56 6.18
C GLY A 127 22.56 4.73 4.65
N THR A 128 22.19 3.67 3.94
CA THR A 128 22.08 3.64 2.47
C THR A 128 20.63 3.41 2.08
N ILE A 129 20.16 3.98 0.98
CA ILE A 129 18.81 3.74 0.44
C ILE A 129 18.86 2.80 -0.77
N ASN A 130 17.74 2.14 -1.08
CA ASN A 130 17.57 1.43 -2.34
C ASN A 130 17.22 2.43 -3.46
N ALA A 131 18.13 2.70 -4.39
CA ALA A 131 17.93 3.66 -5.48
C ALA A 131 16.73 3.31 -6.37
N ALA A 132 16.63 2.04 -6.78
CA ALA A 132 15.52 1.52 -7.58
C ALA A 132 14.17 1.72 -6.90
N GLY A 133 14.14 1.35 -5.62
CA GLY A 133 12.94 1.48 -4.81
C GLY A 133 12.49 2.92 -4.64
N PHE A 134 13.45 3.82 -4.45
CA PHE A 134 13.16 5.24 -4.32
C PHE A 134 12.65 5.85 -5.63
N ALA A 135 13.20 5.49 -6.80
CA ALA A 135 12.78 6.05 -8.07
C ALA A 135 11.28 5.84 -8.35
N ILE A 136 10.76 4.64 -8.07
CA ILE A 136 9.33 4.31 -8.20
C ILE A 136 8.49 5.16 -7.23
N HIS A 137 8.90 5.23 -5.96
CA HIS A 137 8.16 5.95 -4.93
C HIS A 137 8.16 7.47 -5.18
N SER A 138 9.29 8.04 -5.59
CA SER A 138 9.42 9.47 -5.94
C SER A 138 8.48 9.85 -7.08
N ALA A 139 8.45 9.06 -8.16
CA ALA A 139 7.54 9.30 -9.27
C ALA A 139 6.06 9.21 -8.86
N LEU A 140 5.70 8.22 -8.03
CA LEU A 140 4.34 8.08 -7.50
C LEU A 140 3.93 9.27 -6.63
N HIS A 141 4.78 9.68 -5.68
CA HIS A 141 4.50 10.83 -4.83
C HIS A 141 4.39 12.14 -5.61
N LYS A 142 5.23 12.35 -6.64
CA LYS A 142 5.14 13.52 -7.51
C LYS A 142 3.83 13.54 -8.31
N ALA A 143 3.46 12.39 -8.88
CA ALA A 143 2.24 12.28 -9.67
C ALA A 143 0.96 12.37 -8.83
N ARG A 144 1.04 12.03 -7.53
CA ARG A 144 -0.13 11.97 -6.63
C ARG A 144 0.13 12.72 -5.31
N PRO A 145 -0.07 14.05 -5.29
CA PRO A 145 0.13 14.85 -4.08
C PRO A 145 -0.77 14.46 -2.91
N ASN A 146 -1.87 13.76 -3.16
CA ASN A 146 -2.82 13.31 -2.15
C ASN A 146 -2.38 12.03 -1.41
N ILE A 147 -1.37 11.30 -1.90
CA ILE A 147 -0.81 10.15 -1.18
C ILE A 147 0.41 10.60 -0.36
N ASN A 148 0.50 10.06 0.86
CA ASN A 148 1.60 10.34 1.77
C ASN A 148 2.40 9.09 2.11
N ALA A 149 1.94 7.89 1.74
CA ALA A 149 2.67 6.66 1.97
C ALA A 149 2.59 5.73 0.76
N ALA A 150 3.68 5.00 0.53
CA ALA A 150 3.76 3.93 -0.45
C ALA A 150 4.50 2.74 0.15
N CYS A 151 3.97 1.53 -0.04
CA CYS A 151 4.52 0.27 0.45
C CYS A 151 4.75 -0.67 -0.73
N HIS A 152 5.97 -1.20 -0.87
CA HIS A 152 6.31 -2.20 -1.88
C HIS A 152 7.11 -3.33 -1.24
N THR A 153 6.76 -4.59 -1.56
CA THR A 153 7.59 -5.75 -1.23
C THR A 153 7.46 -6.83 -2.30
N HIS A 154 8.38 -7.80 -2.25
CA HIS A 154 8.35 -9.03 -3.06
C HIS A 154 7.68 -10.17 -2.31
N SER A 155 6.53 -9.90 -1.69
CA SER A 155 5.77 -10.90 -0.93
C SER A 155 5.36 -12.09 -1.82
N VAL A 156 5.34 -13.29 -1.22
CA VAL A 156 5.31 -14.56 -1.95
C VAL A 156 4.08 -14.68 -2.86
N TRP A 157 2.88 -14.42 -2.35
CA TRP A 157 1.64 -14.64 -3.10
C TRP A 157 1.37 -13.53 -4.10
N GLY A 158 1.70 -12.29 -3.75
CA GLY A 158 1.64 -11.13 -4.61
C GLY A 158 2.56 -11.28 -5.81
N ARG A 159 3.82 -11.67 -5.59
CA ARG A 159 4.77 -11.98 -6.66
C ARG A 159 4.28 -13.14 -7.52
N ALA A 160 3.80 -14.24 -6.92
CA ALA A 160 3.26 -15.37 -7.66
C ALA A 160 2.06 -14.99 -8.53
N PHE A 161 1.11 -14.22 -7.99
CA PHE A 161 -0.07 -13.75 -8.73
C PHE A 161 0.29 -12.75 -9.82
N SER A 162 1.27 -11.87 -9.56
CA SER A 162 1.73 -10.86 -10.53
C SER A 162 2.24 -11.47 -11.84
N CYS A 163 2.73 -12.72 -11.82
CA CYS A 163 3.18 -13.43 -13.02
C CYS A 163 2.07 -13.66 -14.05
N PHE A 164 0.79 -13.59 -13.67
CA PHE A 164 -0.32 -13.73 -14.61
C PHE A 164 -0.62 -12.44 -15.38
N GLY A 165 -0.16 -11.28 -14.91
CA GLY A 165 -0.53 -9.98 -15.50
C GLY A 165 -2.05 -9.77 -15.54
N LYS A 166 -2.76 -10.15 -14.48
CA LYS A 166 -4.24 -10.11 -14.42
C LYS A 166 -4.76 -9.27 -13.27
N PRO A 167 -5.94 -8.63 -13.44
CA PRO A 167 -6.62 -7.95 -12.35
C PRO A 167 -7.16 -8.96 -11.32
N LEU A 168 -7.44 -8.47 -10.11
CA LEU A 168 -8.09 -9.24 -9.06
C LEU A 168 -9.54 -9.55 -9.44
N GLU A 169 -9.99 -10.75 -9.09
CA GLU A 169 -11.39 -11.12 -9.18
C GLU A 169 -12.10 -10.79 -7.86
N MET A 170 -13.34 -10.30 -7.94
CA MET A 170 -14.18 -10.00 -6.77
C MET A 170 -14.76 -11.29 -6.19
N LEU A 171 -13.91 -12.11 -5.57
CA LEU A 171 -14.23 -13.46 -5.07
C LEU A 171 -14.85 -13.48 -3.68
N ASN A 172 -14.55 -12.46 -2.87
CA ASN A 172 -14.98 -12.36 -1.48
C ASN A 172 -15.05 -10.89 -1.04
N GLN A 173 -15.62 -10.63 0.14
CA GLN A 173 -15.81 -9.27 0.65
C GLN A 173 -14.51 -8.45 0.67
N ASP A 174 -13.40 -9.07 1.06
CA ASP A 174 -12.09 -8.41 1.17
C ASP A 174 -11.55 -7.98 -0.21
N SER A 175 -11.74 -8.80 -1.25
CA SER A 175 -11.36 -8.43 -2.62
C SER A 175 -12.11 -7.20 -3.14
N CYS A 176 -13.34 -6.94 -2.65
CA CYS A 176 -14.12 -5.75 -3.00
C CYS A 176 -13.46 -4.44 -2.52
N TYR A 177 -12.53 -4.48 -1.56
CA TYR A 177 -11.81 -3.28 -1.12
C TYR A 177 -10.91 -2.73 -2.25
N PHE A 178 -10.59 -3.56 -3.25
CA PHE A 178 -9.84 -3.18 -4.44
C PHE A 178 -10.71 -3.00 -5.68
N TYR A 179 -12.04 -3.10 -5.58
CA TYR A 179 -12.95 -2.95 -6.71
C TYR A 179 -12.73 -1.60 -7.42
N LYS A 180 -12.27 -1.66 -8.68
CA LYS A 180 -11.91 -0.49 -9.50
C LYS A 180 -10.93 0.49 -8.81
N SER A 181 -10.16 -0.02 -7.84
CA SER A 181 -9.17 0.70 -7.03
C SER A 181 -7.80 0.01 -7.06
N HIS A 182 -7.58 -0.91 -8.01
CA HIS A 182 -6.28 -1.50 -8.29
C HIS A 182 -5.94 -1.40 -9.78
N ALA A 183 -4.64 -1.41 -10.10
CA ALA A 183 -4.13 -1.41 -11.46
C ALA A 183 -3.16 -2.59 -11.68
N VAL A 184 -3.01 -3.01 -12.93
CA VAL A 184 -2.02 -4.00 -13.36
C VAL A 184 -1.03 -3.29 -14.26
N TYR A 185 0.23 -3.26 -13.84
CA TYR A 185 1.32 -2.74 -14.65
C TYR A 185 1.95 -3.90 -15.43
N GLU A 186 1.77 -3.89 -16.75
CA GLU A 186 2.07 -5.03 -17.64
C GLU A 186 3.46 -4.97 -18.29
N ASP A 187 4.33 -4.09 -17.79
CA ASP A 187 5.69 -3.92 -18.32
C ASP A 187 6.71 -4.31 -17.23
N PHE A 188 7.81 -4.95 -17.65
CA PHE A 188 8.90 -5.36 -16.77
C PHE A 188 10.23 -5.00 -17.46
N GLY A 189 10.77 -3.84 -17.09
CA GLY A 189 12.00 -3.30 -17.68
C GLY A 189 13.31 -3.90 -17.14
N GLY A 190 13.23 -4.70 -16.07
CA GLY A 190 14.38 -5.12 -15.27
C GLY A 190 14.92 -3.99 -14.38
N THR A 191 15.97 -4.27 -13.61
CA THR A 191 16.50 -3.37 -12.57
C THR A 191 17.28 -2.15 -13.07
N ALA A 192 17.26 -1.83 -14.38
CA ALA A 192 18.19 -0.86 -14.97
C ALA A 192 17.53 0.42 -15.51
N VAL A 193 16.19 0.53 -15.52
CA VAL A 193 15.45 1.66 -16.13
C VAL A 193 14.44 2.26 -15.14
N GLU A 194 14.94 2.73 -14.00
CA GLU A 194 14.13 2.90 -12.80
C GLU A 194 13.27 4.19 -12.79
N LYS A 195 13.77 5.29 -13.38
CA LYS A 195 13.05 6.58 -13.36
C LYS A 195 11.86 6.58 -14.31
N GLU A 196 12.07 6.20 -15.57
CA GLU A 196 11.00 6.15 -16.57
C GLU A 196 9.99 5.03 -16.22
N GLU A 197 10.44 3.94 -15.59
CA GLU A 197 9.54 2.92 -15.05
C GLU A 197 8.68 3.46 -13.92
N GLY A 198 9.25 4.22 -12.97
CA GLY A 198 8.48 4.90 -11.94
C GLY A 198 7.36 5.80 -12.49
N GLU A 199 7.65 6.58 -13.53
CA GLU A 199 6.66 7.43 -14.20
C GLU A 199 5.56 6.60 -14.90
N ARG A 200 5.91 5.48 -15.53
CA ARG A 200 4.93 4.57 -16.15
C ARG A 200 4.05 3.88 -15.11
N ILE A 201 4.64 3.44 -13.99
CA ILE A 201 3.90 2.87 -12.85
C ILE A 201 2.93 3.92 -12.27
N ALA A 202 3.38 5.15 -12.08
CA ALA A 202 2.53 6.24 -11.58
C ALA A 202 1.37 6.54 -12.54
N LYS A 203 1.64 6.56 -13.85
CA LYS A 203 0.59 6.70 -14.87
C LYS A 203 -0.39 5.52 -14.86
N CYS A 204 0.09 4.30 -14.68
CA CYS A 204 -0.72 3.08 -14.57
C CYS A 204 -1.64 3.12 -13.33
N ALA A 205 -1.14 3.61 -12.20
CA ALA A 205 -1.94 3.80 -10.98
C ALA A 205 -3.14 4.73 -11.22
N GLY A 206 -2.96 5.74 -12.09
CA GLY A 206 -3.95 6.77 -12.34
C GLY A 206 -4.31 7.55 -11.06
N GLU A 207 -5.46 8.22 -11.07
CA GLU A 207 -5.90 9.06 -9.96
C GLU A 207 -6.44 8.26 -8.77
N THR A 208 -6.90 7.03 -9.00
CA THR A 208 -7.66 6.24 -8.01
C THR A 208 -7.01 4.91 -7.60
N GLY A 209 -5.99 4.41 -8.31
CA GLY A 209 -5.37 3.13 -7.99
C GLY A 209 -4.63 3.15 -6.66
N ARG A 210 -5.12 2.43 -5.65
CA ARG A 210 -4.49 2.33 -4.32
C ARG A 210 -3.67 1.05 -4.14
N ALA A 211 -3.80 0.14 -5.09
CA ALA A 211 -3.04 -1.10 -5.21
C ALA A 211 -2.55 -1.27 -6.64
N LEU A 212 -1.33 -1.76 -6.79
CA LEU A 212 -0.71 -2.06 -8.07
C LEU A 212 -0.14 -3.46 -8.03
N ILE A 213 -0.50 -4.23 -9.04
CA ILE A 213 0.11 -5.53 -9.34
C ILE A 213 1.15 -5.25 -10.42
N LEU A 214 2.42 -5.35 -10.06
CA LEU A 214 3.54 -5.11 -10.97
C LEU A 214 3.90 -6.46 -11.60
N GLN A 215 3.58 -6.64 -12.88
CA GLN A 215 3.71 -7.93 -13.56
C GLN A 215 5.14 -8.48 -13.41
N ASN A 216 5.24 -9.76 -13.03
CA ASN A 216 6.51 -10.46 -12.78
C ASN A 216 7.40 -9.87 -11.67
N HIS A 217 6.91 -8.91 -10.88
CA HIS A 217 7.70 -8.19 -9.89
C HIS A 217 7.14 -8.36 -8.47
N GLY A 218 5.93 -7.87 -8.22
CA GLY A 218 5.37 -7.86 -6.87
C GLY A 218 4.18 -6.92 -6.71
N LEU A 219 3.98 -6.42 -5.49
CA LEU A 219 2.85 -5.56 -5.14
C LEU A 219 3.33 -4.19 -4.73
N LEU A 220 2.51 -3.17 -4.98
CA LEU A 220 2.70 -1.83 -4.45
C LEU A 220 1.35 -1.28 -3.98
N THR A 221 1.29 -0.66 -2.81
CA THR A 221 0.09 0.00 -2.31
C THR A 221 0.41 1.42 -1.86
N VAL A 222 -0.61 2.29 -1.88
CA VAL A 222 -0.48 3.69 -1.48
C VAL A 222 -1.64 4.11 -0.58
N GLY A 223 -1.42 5.15 0.22
CA GLY A 223 -2.41 5.68 1.15
C GLY A 223 -2.10 7.10 1.62
N GLU A 224 -3.07 7.71 2.29
CA GLU A 224 -2.93 9.00 2.99
C GLU A 224 -2.15 8.84 4.31
N THR A 225 -2.13 7.62 4.86
CA THR A 225 -1.31 7.22 6.01
C THR A 225 -0.51 5.95 5.70
N VAL A 226 0.59 5.74 6.42
CA VAL A 226 1.39 4.50 6.28
C VAL A 226 0.61 3.27 6.73
N ASP A 227 -0.24 3.40 7.75
CA ASP A 227 -1.13 2.35 8.24
C ASP A 227 -2.13 1.89 7.17
N GLU A 228 -2.76 2.84 6.47
CA GLU A 228 -3.65 2.54 5.34
C GLU A 228 -2.90 1.77 4.25
N ALA A 229 -1.75 2.29 3.80
CA ALA A 229 -0.98 1.66 2.74
C ALA A 229 -0.51 0.25 3.16
N ALA A 230 -0.06 0.09 4.41
CA ALA A 230 0.39 -1.19 4.96
C ALA A 230 -0.76 -2.18 5.13
N TYR A 231 -1.94 -1.75 5.60
CA TYR A 231 -3.11 -2.62 5.68
C TYR A 231 -3.54 -3.10 4.29
N LEU A 232 -3.67 -2.17 3.33
CA LEU A 232 -3.97 -2.51 1.95
C LEU A 232 -2.96 -3.50 1.38
N PHE A 233 -1.67 -3.37 1.70
CA PHE A 233 -0.66 -4.33 1.28
C PHE A 233 -0.93 -5.73 1.84
N THR A 234 -1.18 -5.82 3.16
CA THR A 234 -1.43 -7.10 3.83
C THR A 234 -2.71 -7.77 3.33
N LEU A 235 -3.71 -6.96 2.98
CA LEU A 235 -4.97 -7.41 2.41
C LEU A 235 -4.76 -7.90 0.97
N LEU A 236 -4.03 -7.13 0.16
CA LEU A 236 -3.73 -7.47 -1.23
C LEU A 236 -2.96 -8.79 -1.34
N GLU A 237 -1.91 -8.97 -0.54
CA GLU A 237 -1.17 -10.23 -0.45
C GLU A 237 -2.09 -11.40 -0.10
N ARG A 238 -2.99 -11.20 0.88
CA ARG A 238 -3.97 -12.22 1.29
C ARG A 238 -4.97 -12.51 0.17
N THR A 239 -5.44 -11.49 -0.55
CA THR A 239 -6.34 -11.63 -1.69
C THR A 239 -5.68 -12.41 -2.82
N CYS A 240 -4.43 -12.10 -3.17
CA CYS A 240 -3.64 -12.87 -4.13
C CYS A 240 -3.53 -14.33 -3.72
N LYS A 241 -3.22 -14.61 -2.45
CA LYS A 241 -3.17 -15.98 -1.92
C LYS A 241 -4.50 -16.71 -2.10
N ILE A 242 -5.60 -16.09 -1.70
CA ILE A 242 -6.94 -16.68 -1.79
C ILE A 242 -7.31 -16.95 -3.25
N GLN A 243 -7.10 -15.98 -4.14
CA GLN A 243 -7.40 -16.14 -5.55
C GLN A 243 -6.57 -17.25 -6.19
N MET A 244 -5.29 -17.38 -5.84
CA MET A 244 -4.45 -18.50 -6.28
C MET A 244 -5.00 -19.86 -5.84
N MET A 245 -5.41 -19.98 -4.56
CA MET A 245 -6.00 -21.22 -4.04
C MET A 245 -7.35 -21.54 -4.70
N VAL A 246 -8.20 -20.53 -4.93
CA VAL A 246 -9.49 -20.70 -5.61
C VAL A 246 -9.29 -21.12 -7.06
N ASN A 247 -8.37 -20.47 -7.79
CA ASN A 247 -8.04 -20.84 -9.17
C ASN A 247 -7.50 -22.27 -9.27
N ALA A 248 -6.69 -22.71 -8.30
CA ALA A 248 -6.18 -24.08 -8.26
C ALA A 248 -7.28 -25.12 -7.96
N ALA A 249 -8.29 -24.75 -7.19
CA ALA A 249 -9.43 -25.61 -6.84
C ALA A 249 -10.56 -25.57 -7.87
N GLU A 250 -10.52 -24.64 -8.83
CA GLU A 250 -11.57 -24.48 -9.83
C GLU A 250 -11.64 -25.69 -10.75
N THR A 251 -12.84 -26.25 -10.87
CA THR A 251 -13.17 -27.38 -11.74
C THR A 251 -14.56 -27.18 -12.32
N GLU A 252 -15.01 -28.10 -13.19
CA GLU A 252 -16.38 -28.06 -13.70
C GLU A 252 -17.45 -28.16 -12.58
N PHE A 253 -17.12 -28.78 -11.45
CA PHE A 253 -17.98 -28.99 -10.28
C PHE A 253 -17.83 -27.91 -9.20
N TYR A 254 -16.66 -27.25 -9.15
CA TYR A 254 -16.34 -26.18 -8.19
C TYR A 254 -16.03 -24.90 -8.96
N ARG A 255 -17.07 -24.27 -9.52
CA ARG A 255 -16.93 -23.04 -10.30
C ARG A 255 -16.95 -21.80 -9.40
N LYS A 256 -16.12 -20.82 -9.75
CA LYS A 256 -16.10 -19.52 -9.06
C LYS A 256 -17.46 -18.85 -9.15
N GLN A 257 -17.89 -18.24 -8.05
CA GLN A 257 -19.06 -17.37 -7.99
C GLN A 257 -18.56 -15.97 -7.64
N LEU A 258 -18.60 -15.07 -8.62
CA LEU A 258 -18.12 -13.71 -8.42
C LEU A 258 -19.18 -12.86 -7.73
N ILE A 259 -18.74 -11.93 -6.90
CA ILE A 259 -19.59 -10.87 -6.35
C ILE A 259 -19.99 -9.94 -7.50
N GLY A 260 -21.29 -9.59 -7.56
CA GLY A 260 -21.82 -8.66 -8.56
C GLY A 260 -21.21 -7.27 -8.48
N GLU A 261 -21.18 -6.54 -9.60
CA GLU A 261 -20.55 -5.21 -9.67
C GLU A 261 -21.15 -4.22 -8.65
N ASP A 262 -22.47 -4.25 -8.45
CA ASP A 262 -23.16 -3.37 -7.51
C ASP A 262 -22.78 -3.69 -6.05
N GLU A 263 -22.72 -4.98 -5.69
CA GLU A 263 -22.29 -5.42 -4.36
C GLU A 263 -20.82 -5.10 -4.10
N ALA A 264 -19.96 -5.28 -5.12
CA ALA A 264 -18.55 -4.95 -5.02
C ALA A 264 -18.35 -3.44 -4.85
N ALA A 265 -19.07 -2.62 -5.63
CA ALA A 265 -19.05 -1.16 -5.50
C ALA A 265 -19.55 -0.71 -4.13
N TYR A 266 -20.69 -1.24 -3.68
CA TYR A 266 -21.25 -0.92 -2.36
C TYR A 266 -20.27 -1.30 -1.25
N THR A 267 -19.73 -2.51 -1.27
CA THR A 267 -18.77 -2.97 -0.25
C THR A 267 -17.52 -2.09 -0.21
N ASN A 268 -16.99 -1.70 -1.38
CA ASN A 268 -15.89 -0.75 -1.47
C ASN A 268 -16.26 0.60 -0.83
N PHE A 269 -17.44 1.14 -1.14
CA PHE A 269 -17.92 2.42 -0.61
C PHE A 269 -17.84 2.48 0.90
N ILE A 270 -18.35 1.43 1.53
CA ILE A 270 -18.68 1.45 2.96
C ILE A 270 -17.49 1.10 3.84
N SER A 271 -16.52 0.38 3.29
CA SER A 271 -15.44 -0.23 4.08
C SER A 271 -14.03 0.12 3.63
N ALA A 272 -13.82 0.62 2.41
CA ALA A 272 -12.47 0.82 1.88
C ALA A 272 -11.95 2.26 2.00
N ASP A 273 -12.62 3.17 2.72
CA ASP A 273 -12.13 4.54 2.89
C ASP A 273 -10.85 4.63 3.74
N PRO A 274 -10.07 5.72 3.67
CA PRO A 274 -8.81 5.87 4.40
C PRO A 274 -8.92 5.66 5.92
N GLU A 275 -9.98 6.15 6.57
CA GLU A 275 -10.16 6.00 8.02
C GLU A 275 -10.41 4.53 8.38
N SER A 276 -11.23 3.85 7.58
CA SER A 276 -11.49 2.42 7.73
C SER A 276 -10.23 1.56 7.56
N MET A 277 -9.37 1.89 6.58
CA MET A 277 -8.11 1.16 6.36
C MET A 277 -7.09 1.43 7.47
N TYR A 278 -6.99 2.68 7.92
CA TYR A 278 -6.19 3.04 9.10
C TYR A 278 -6.61 2.23 10.32
N MET A 279 -7.92 2.20 10.62
CA MET A 279 -8.47 1.43 11.74
C MET A 279 -8.14 -0.05 11.61
N ALA A 280 -8.27 -0.61 10.41
CA ALA A 280 -8.05 -2.03 10.15
C ALA A 280 -6.58 -2.46 10.31
N PHE A 281 -5.63 -1.53 10.21
CA PHE A 281 -4.21 -1.81 10.50
C PHE A 281 -3.92 -1.91 12.01
N GLN A 282 -4.63 -1.14 12.84
CA GLN A 282 -4.27 -0.95 14.25
C GLN A 282 -4.19 -2.24 15.07
N PRO A 283 -5.02 -3.27 14.88
CA PRO A 283 -4.85 -4.54 15.61
C PRO A 283 -3.47 -5.19 15.40
N GLU A 284 -2.93 -5.12 14.18
CA GLU A 284 -1.61 -5.67 13.86
C GLU A 284 -0.50 -4.82 14.48
N LEU A 285 -0.61 -3.48 14.40
CA LEU A 285 0.34 -2.56 15.05
C LEU A 285 0.35 -2.71 16.58
N ASN A 286 -0.84 -2.80 17.19
CA ASN A 286 -0.99 -3.00 18.63
C ASN A 286 -0.39 -4.33 19.08
N LEU A 287 -0.48 -5.39 18.26
CA LEU A 287 0.20 -6.66 18.54
C LEU A 287 1.72 -6.50 18.53
N GLU A 288 2.30 -5.73 17.60
CA GLU A 288 3.74 -5.44 17.63
C GLU A 288 4.14 -4.68 18.88
N LYS A 289 3.42 -3.61 19.21
CA LYS A 289 3.67 -2.82 20.42
C LYS A 289 3.57 -3.65 21.70
N PHE A 290 2.61 -4.58 21.75
CA PHE A 290 2.49 -5.51 22.89
C PHE A 290 3.67 -6.47 23.00
N ARG A 291 4.28 -6.87 21.87
CA ARG A 291 5.43 -7.78 21.84
C ARG A 291 6.73 -7.07 22.19
N ASP A 292 6.95 -5.90 21.61
CA ASP A 292 8.14 -5.07 21.78
C ASP A 292 7.82 -3.69 21.17
N ASP A 293 7.73 -2.64 21.98
CA ASP A 293 7.50 -1.27 21.50
C ASP A 293 8.79 -0.47 21.29
N SER A 294 9.98 -1.06 21.50
CA SER A 294 11.27 -0.37 21.38
C SER A 294 11.55 0.15 19.96
N PHE A 295 10.90 -0.43 18.94
CA PHE A 295 11.00 0.03 17.56
C PHE A 295 10.37 1.41 17.32
N MET A 296 9.48 1.86 18.19
CA MET A 296 8.79 3.14 18.06
C MET A 296 9.73 4.32 18.35
N SER A 297 10.83 4.13 19.08
CA SER A 297 11.70 5.24 19.49
C SER A 297 12.31 5.96 18.28
N TYR A 298 11.81 7.18 18.00
CA TYR A 298 12.27 8.04 16.90
C TYR A 298 13.65 8.66 17.19
N THR A 299 13.91 8.99 18.45
CA THR A 299 15.23 9.45 18.89
C THR A 299 16.09 8.25 19.28
N LYS A 300 17.29 8.11 18.70
CA LYS A 300 18.24 7.06 19.12
C LYS A 300 18.48 7.15 20.63
N HIS A 301 17.96 6.19 21.41
CA HIS A 301 18.66 5.82 22.64
C HIS A 301 19.93 5.07 22.22
N PRO A 302 21.10 5.36 22.83
CA PRO A 302 22.29 4.58 22.56
C PRO A 302 21.94 3.11 22.82
N ARG A 303 21.93 2.29 21.77
CA ARG A 303 21.86 0.84 21.93
C ARG A 303 23.07 0.52 22.79
N HIS A 304 22.85 -0.07 23.97
CA HIS A 304 23.96 -0.50 24.81
C HIS A 304 24.82 -1.44 23.98
N ASP A 305 26.00 -0.97 23.60
CA ASP A 305 27.04 -1.80 23.00
C ASP A 305 27.28 -2.99 23.94
N LYS A 306 26.99 -4.19 23.44
CA LYS A 306 27.40 -5.45 24.04
C LYS A 306 28.14 -6.26 22.99
#